data_AF-A0A7K4H9J0-F1
#
_entry.id   AF-A0A7K4H9J0-F1
#
_cell.length_a   1.000
_cell.length_b   1.000
_cell.length_c   1.000
_cell.angle_alpha   90.00
_cell.angle_beta   90.00
_cell.angle_gamma   90.00
#
_symmetry.space_group_name_H-M   'P 1'
#
loop_
_entity.id
_entity.type
_entity.pdbx_description
1 polymer ?
#
loop_
_entity_poly.entity_id
_entity_poly.type
_entity_poly.pdbx_seq_one_letter_code
_entity_poly.pdbx_strand_id
1 'polypeptide(L)'
;TPKEMALSIFYFVRDQITFMMCETDKASETLKKGHGHCSTKTNLQVALLRVVNIPARYHLASLTKECLKGVVSESFYKDFSDVITDHPWCECYLSEKWISCDTLFDKALMQGIYKKGIHTKEDIPTIDWDGENDLNTMTKWMIEDKGILSSLDDLFVDAQKDLEELPIEKDQLEMFVNQSNKHTDNIRKL
;
A
#
# COMPACT_ATOMS: atom_id res chain seq x y z
N THR A 1 -10.76 23.44 1.81
CA THR A 1 -11.12 23.16 0.39
C THR A 1 -11.07 21.66 0.13
N PRO A 2 -11.66 21.12 -0.95
CA PRO A 2 -11.52 19.70 -1.30
C PRO A 2 -10.07 19.24 -1.37
N LYS A 3 -9.18 20.06 -1.94
CA LYS A 3 -7.73 19.81 -2.00
C LYS A 3 -7.11 19.68 -0.60
N GLU A 4 -7.40 20.60 0.32
CA GLU A 4 -6.87 20.55 1.70
C GLU A 4 -7.37 19.32 2.47
N MET A 5 -8.65 18.93 2.28
CA MET A 5 -9.19 17.71 2.88
C MET A 5 -8.51 16.46 2.32
N ALA A 6 -8.32 16.39 1.00
CA ALA A 6 -7.61 15.29 0.34
C ALA A 6 -6.17 15.17 0.84
N LEU A 7 -5.45 16.29 0.96
CA LEU A 7 -4.10 16.32 1.52
C LEU A 7 -4.08 15.83 2.97
N SER A 8 -5.01 16.30 3.81
CA SER A 8 -5.08 15.86 5.20
C SER A 8 -5.35 14.36 5.31
N ILE A 9 -6.24 13.80 4.49
CA ILE A 9 -6.51 12.36 4.43
C ILE A 9 -5.29 11.60 3.92
N PHE A 10 -4.64 12.09 2.85
CA PHE A 10 -3.43 11.48 2.29
C PHE A 10 -2.33 11.35 3.34
N TYR A 11 -1.96 12.45 4.01
CA TYR A 11 -0.90 12.43 5.02
C TYR A 11 -1.28 11.61 6.26
N PHE A 12 -2.57 11.59 6.63
CA PHE A 12 -3.06 10.70 7.67
C PHE A 12 -2.88 9.23 7.28
N VAL A 13 -3.37 8.80 6.12
CA VAL A 13 -3.26 7.39 5.71
C VAL A 13 -1.82 6.98 5.45
N ARG A 14 -0.99 7.87 4.89
CA ARG A 14 0.42 7.60 4.65
C ARG A 14 1.16 7.38 5.97
N ASP A 15 1.03 8.29 6.93
CA ASP A 15 1.92 8.33 8.10
C ASP A 15 1.32 7.69 9.37
N GLN A 16 -0.01 7.60 9.50
CA GLN A 16 -0.67 7.00 10.66
C GLN A 16 -1.11 5.56 10.44
N ILE A 17 -1.22 5.11 9.19
CA ILE A 17 -1.55 3.72 8.84
C ILE A 17 -0.29 3.09 8.27
N THR A 18 0.51 2.47 9.12
CA THR A 18 1.85 2.01 8.72
C THR A 18 1.80 0.82 7.77
N PHE A 19 2.79 0.69 6.89
CA PHE A 19 2.91 -0.48 6.01
C PHE A 19 3.28 -1.74 6.79
N MET A 20 2.42 -2.75 6.80
CA MET A 20 2.68 -4.06 7.39
C MET A 20 2.00 -5.15 6.57
N MET A 21 2.60 -6.34 6.56
CA MET A 21 1.93 -7.54 6.07
C MET A 21 0.84 -7.93 7.07
N CYS A 22 -0.38 -8.11 6.59
CA CYS A 22 -1.53 -8.48 7.41
C CYS A 22 -2.59 -9.16 6.53
N GLU A 23 -3.62 -9.70 7.16
CA GLU A 23 -4.83 -10.14 6.46
C GLU A 23 -5.53 -8.94 5.78
N THR A 24 -6.29 -9.23 4.72
CA THR A 24 -7.08 -8.21 4.03
C THR A 24 -8.36 -7.90 4.80
N ASP A 25 -8.51 -6.65 5.22
CA ASP A 25 -9.64 -6.18 6.03
C ASP A 25 -10.46 -5.06 5.38
N LYS A 26 -11.67 -4.85 5.93
CA LYS A 26 -12.48 -3.66 5.66
C LYS A 26 -11.76 -2.38 6.12
N ALA A 27 -12.01 -1.27 5.42
CA ALA A 27 -11.46 0.05 5.75
C ALA A 27 -11.58 0.43 7.24
N SER A 28 -12.72 0.15 7.88
CA SER A 28 -12.95 0.44 9.30
C SER A 28 -12.02 -0.34 10.24
N GLU A 29 -11.67 -1.57 9.88
CA GLU A 29 -10.76 -2.40 10.68
C GLU A 29 -9.32 -2.00 10.44
N THR A 30 -8.92 -1.69 9.20
CA THR A 30 -7.62 -1.07 8.89
C THR A 30 -7.40 0.19 9.72
N LEU A 31 -8.43 1.05 9.82
CA LEU A 31 -8.38 2.28 10.61
C LEU A 31 -8.15 1.99 12.10
N LYS A 32 -8.81 0.97 12.66
CA LYS A 32 -8.63 0.57 14.06
C LYS A 32 -7.26 -0.06 14.32
N LYS A 33 -6.76 -0.88 13.39
CA LYS A 33 -5.46 -1.57 13.49
C LYS A 33 -4.28 -0.60 13.36
N GLY A 34 -4.43 0.49 12.61
CA GLY A 34 -3.37 1.49 12.40
C GLY A 34 -2.23 1.01 11.49
N HIS A 35 -2.45 -0.08 10.75
CA HIS A 35 -1.49 -0.62 9.80
C HIS A 35 -2.22 -1.40 8.70
N GLY A 36 -1.54 -1.60 7.57
CA GLY A 36 -2.05 -2.37 6.43
C GLY A 36 -1.04 -2.48 5.29
N HIS A 37 -1.37 -3.25 4.27
CA HIS A 37 -0.62 -3.33 3.01
C HIS A 37 -1.30 -2.46 1.94
N CYS A 38 -0.86 -2.58 0.67
CA CYS A 38 -1.39 -1.79 -0.46
C CYS A 38 -2.93 -1.77 -0.50
N SER A 39 -3.57 -2.92 -0.55
CA SER A 39 -5.02 -3.01 -0.75
C SER A 39 -5.83 -2.47 0.42
N THR A 40 -5.44 -2.77 1.66
CA THR A 40 -6.16 -2.29 2.86
C THR A 40 -5.96 -0.80 3.09
N LYS A 41 -4.76 -0.26 2.85
CA LYS A 41 -4.49 1.18 2.94
C LYS A 41 -5.21 1.97 1.85
N THR A 42 -5.17 1.50 0.60
CA THR A 42 -5.88 2.13 -0.51
C THR A 42 -7.40 2.11 -0.28
N ASN A 43 -7.96 0.99 0.21
CA ASN A 43 -9.38 0.90 0.56
C ASN A 43 -9.78 1.92 1.64
N LEU A 44 -8.96 2.07 2.69
CA LEU A 44 -9.18 3.08 3.72
C LEU A 44 -9.13 4.51 3.15
N GLN A 45 -8.15 4.82 2.31
CA GLN A 45 -8.02 6.13 1.69
C GLN A 45 -9.22 6.49 0.83
N VAL A 46 -9.65 5.58 -0.05
CA VAL A 46 -10.82 5.77 -0.91
C VAL A 46 -12.09 5.94 -0.06
N ALA A 47 -12.26 5.16 1.01
CA ALA A 47 -13.40 5.31 1.92
C ALA A 47 -13.42 6.68 2.62
N LEU A 48 -12.29 7.14 3.16
CA LEU A 48 -12.19 8.44 3.83
C LEU A 48 -12.48 9.60 2.88
N LEU A 49 -11.95 9.56 1.65
CA LEU A 49 -12.21 10.58 0.62
C LEU A 49 -13.70 10.64 0.25
N ARG A 50 -14.33 9.48 0.04
CA ARG A 50 -15.75 9.39 -0.31
C ARG A 50 -16.65 9.93 0.81
N VAL A 51 -16.31 9.70 2.08
CA VAL A 51 -17.06 10.23 3.23
C VAL A 51 -17.08 11.76 3.28
N VAL A 52 -16.02 12.42 2.81
CA VAL A 52 -15.96 13.89 2.70
C VAL A 52 -16.41 14.42 1.33
N ASN A 53 -17.13 13.59 0.56
CA ASN A 53 -17.68 13.91 -0.77
C ASN A 53 -16.62 14.22 -1.85
N ILE A 54 -15.41 13.67 -1.73
CA ILE A 54 -14.41 13.70 -2.80
C ILE A 54 -14.53 12.39 -3.59
N PRO A 55 -14.86 12.43 -4.90
CA PRO A 55 -14.89 11.22 -5.71
C PRO A 55 -13.51 10.56 -5.71
N ALA A 56 -13.47 9.27 -5.37
CA ALA A 56 -12.26 8.48 -5.32
C ALA A 56 -12.50 7.09 -5.90
N ARG A 57 -11.49 6.54 -6.57
CA ARG A 57 -11.54 5.23 -7.24
C ARG A 57 -10.20 4.51 -7.09
N TYR A 58 -10.20 3.26 -7.49
CA TYR A 58 -9.01 2.41 -7.48
C TYR A 58 -8.41 2.38 -8.87
N HIS A 59 -7.09 2.31 -8.94
CA HIS A 59 -6.35 1.95 -10.12
C HIS A 59 -5.47 0.76 -9.76
N LEU A 60 -5.46 -0.28 -10.59
CA LEU A 60 -4.80 -1.54 -10.33
C LEU A 60 -3.64 -1.78 -11.29
N ALA A 61 -2.54 -2.33 -10.78
CA ALA A 61 -1.43 -2.83 -11.59
C ALA A 61 -0.86 -4.14 -11.04
N SER A 62 -0.17 -4.88 -11.91
CA SER A 62 0.74 -5.95 -11.52
C SER A 62 2.14 -5.38 -11.32
N LEU A 63 2.81 -5.77 -10.23
CA LEU A 63 4.19 -5.36 -9.95
C LEU A 63 5.14 -6.55 -9.90
N THR A 64 6.42 -6.33 -10.18
CA THR A 64 7.46 -7.29 -9.78
C THR A 64 7.66 -7.22 -8.26
N LYS A 65 7.89 -8.37 -7.62
CA LYS A 65 8.17 -8.42 -6.17
C LYS A 65 9.41 -7.62 -5.76
N GLU A 66 10.29 -7.25 -6.69
CA GLU A 66 11.49 -6.44 -6.41
C GLU A 66 11.16 -5.12 -5.69
N CYS A 67 9.93 -4.59 -5.76
CA CYS A 67 9.50 -3.44 -4.97
C CYS A 67 9.52 -3.69 -3.44
N LEU A 68 9.41 -4.95 -3.01
CA LEU A 68 9.44 -5.35 -1.60
C LEU A 68 10.82 -5.82 -1.13
N LYS A 69 11.79 -5.97 -2.04
CA LYS A 69 13.11 -6.50 -1.73
C LYS A 69 13.78 -5.66 -0.65
N GLY A 70 14.19 -6.29 0.45
CA GLY A 70 14.80 -5.61 1.59
C GLY A 70 13.83 -4.82 2.48
N VAL A 71 12.64 -4.46 1.99
CA VAL A 71 11.56 -3.81 2.78
C VAL A 71 10.90 -4.82 3.72
N VAL A 72 10.62 -6.02 3.22
CA VAL A 72 10.19 -7.17 4.00
C VAL A 72 11.39 -8.04 4.37
N SER A 73 11.21 -8.97 5.32
CA SER A 73 12.28 -9.92 5.68
C SER A 73 12.68 -10.81 4.50
N GLU A 74 13.94 -11.26 4.48
CA GLU A 74 14.47 -12.08 3.38
C GLU A 74 13.73 -13.42 3.24
N SER A 75 13.35 -14.06 4.35
CA SER A 75 12.56 -15.30 4.32
C SER A 75 11.20 -15.05 3.65
N PHE A 76 10.47 -14.04 4.11
CA PHE A 76 9.18 -13.66 3.54
C PHE A 76 9.30 -13.28 2.06
N TYR A 77 10.37 -12.59 1.66
CA TYR A 77 10.63 -12.22 0.27
C TYR A 77 10.84 -13.42 -0.66
N LYS A 78 11.56 -14.45 -0.19
CA LYS A 78 11.85 -15.66 -0.98
C LYS A 78 10.59 -16.46 -1.27
N ASP A 79 9.69 -16.53 -0.30
CA ASP A 79 8.42 -17.25 -0.41
C ASP A 79 7.33 -16.44 -1.15
N PHE A 80 7.58 -15.14 -1.40
CA PHE A 80 6.68 -14.29 -2.15
C PHE A 80 6.70 -14.62 -3.66
N SER A 81 5.52 -14.65 -4.28
CA SER A 81 5.37 -14.78 -5.74
C SER A 81 6.21 -13.74 -6.48
N ASP A 82 6.86 -14.12 -7.59
CA ASP A 82 7.68 -13.20 -8.40
C ASP A 82 6.89 -11.98 -8.90
N VAL A 83 5.57 -12.16 -9.07
CA VAL A 83 4.61 -11.12 -9.47
C VAL A 83 3.62 -10.88 -8.33
N ILE A 84 3.53 -9.63 -7.91
CA ILE A 84 2.41 -9.12 -7.12
C ILE A 84 1.29 -8.85 -8.13
N THR A 85 0.32 -9.74 -8.20
CA THR A 85 -0.79 -9.63 -9.16
C THR A 85 -1.58 -8.35 -8.95
N ASP A 86 -1.84 -7.97 -7.69
CA ASP A 86 -2.75 -6.87 -7.38
C ASP A 86 -2.11 -5.82 -6.50
N HIS A 87 -1.76 -4.70 -7.12
CA HIS A 87 -1.34 -3.48 -6.43
C HIS A 87 -2.32 -2.34 -6.75
N PRO A 88 -3.31 -2.10 -5.89
CA PRO A 88 -4.20 -0.97 -6.05
C PRO A 88 -3.62 0.31 -5.42
N TRP A 89 -3.77 1.44 -6.10
CA TRP A 89 -3.60 2.78 -5.50
C TRP A 89 -4.88 3.62 -5.65
N CYS A 90 -4.92 4.72 -4.89
CA CYS A 90 -6.04 5.64 -4.89
C CYS A 90 -5.87 6.70 -5.98
N GLU A 91 -6.93 6.94 -6.75
CA GLU A 91 -7.11 8.16 -7.53
C GLU A 91 -8.26 8.97 -6.97
N CYS A 92 -8.08 10.27 -6.82
CA CYS A 92 -9.14 11.18 -6.38
C CYS A 92 -9.43 12.26 -7.42
N TYR A 93 -10.66 12.74 -7.47
CA TYR A 93 -11.08 13.75 -8.41
C TYR A 93 -10.95 15.14 -7.80
N LEU A 94 -9.96 15.91 -8.26
CA LEU A 94 -9.66 17.26 -7.82
C LEU A 94 -9.42 18.14 -9.04
N SER A 95 -9.91 19.39 -9.00
CA SER A 95 -9.68 20.37 -10.07
C SER A 95 -10.00 19.81 -11.47
N GLU A 96 -11.15 19.14 -11.59
CA GLU A 96 -11.68 18.56 -12.83
C GLU A 96 -10.86 17.40 -13.43
N LYS A 97 -9.91 16.83 -12.69
CA LYS A 97 -9.10 15.69 -13.13
C LYS A 97 -8.97 14.60 -12.05
N TRP A 98 -8.76 13.38 -12.51
CA TRP A 98 -8.34 12.28 -11.64
C TRP A 98 -6.84 12.39 -11.39
N ILE A 99 -6.43 12.30 -10.14
CA ILE A 99 -5.04 12.42 -9.70
C ILE A 99 -4.69 11.23 -8.83
N SER A 100 -3.60 10.55 -9.16
CA SER A 100 -3.03 9.45 -8.37
C SER A 100 -2.45 9.97 -7.05
N CYS A 101 -2.73 9.27 -5.96
CA CYS A 101 -2.29 9.62 -4.61
C CYS A 101 -1.96 8.36 -3.80
N ASP A 102 -0.90 7.67 -4.20
CA ASP A 102 -0.40 6.46 -3.54
C ASP A 102 0.20 6.73 -2.14
N THR A 103 -0.23 5.95 -1.14
CA THR A 103 0.13 6.11 0.28
C THR A 103 0.89 4.92 0.85
N LEU A 104 1.48 4.04 0.02
CA LEU A 104 2.02 2.75 0.45
C LEU A 104 3.02 2.85 1.61
N PHE A 105 4.09 3.65 1.47
CA PHE A 105 5.13 3.75 2.49
C PHE A 105 4.99 5.00 3.35
N ASP A 106 4.96 4.80 4.67
CA ASP A 106 5.03 5.88 5.65
C ASP A 106 6.40 6.57 5.62
N LYS A 107 6.43 7.83 6.06
CA LYS A 107 7.64 8.66 6.01
C LYS A 107 8.83 8.04 6.75
N ALA A 108 8.61 7.45 7.92
CA ALA A 108 9.68 6.85 8.72
C ALA A 108 10.27 5.62 8.02
N LEU A 109 9.41 4.75 7.48
CA LEU A 109 9.86 3.60 6.70
C LEU A 109 10.66 4.03 5.48
N MET A 110 10.18 5.04 4.74
CA MET A 110 10.86 5.49 3.53
C MET A 110 12.25 6.09 3.82
N GLN A 111 12.39 6.85 4.90
CA GLN A 111 13.69 7.35 5.35
C GLN A 111 14.66 6.22 5.67
N GLY A 112 14.20 5.19 6.39
CA GLY A 112 15.02 4.01 6.69
C GLY A 112 15.40 3.21 5.44
N ILE A 113 14.49 3.08 4.47
CA ILE A 113 14.74 2.44 3.17
C ILE A 113 15.88 3.15 2.43
N TYR A 114 15.82 4.48 2.31
CA TYR A 114 16.89 5.25 1.67
C TYR A 114 18.21 5.16 2.44
N LYS A 115 18.17 5.23 3.78
CA LYS A 115 19.37 5.14 4.63
C LYS A 115 20.10 3.81 4.48
N LYS A 116 19.35 2.72 4.26
CA LYS A 116 19.91 1.38 4.00
C LYS A 116 20.27 1.14 2.53
N GLY A 117 19.93 2.04 1.62
CA GLY A 117 20.08 1.83 0.19
C GLY A 117 19.24 0.66 -0.33
N ILE A 118 18.12 0.35 0.34
CA ILE A 118 17.19 -0.69 -0.12
C ILE A 118 16.55 -0.26 -1.44
N HIS A 119 16.06 0.97 -1.46
CA HIS A 119 15.64 1.71 -2.64
C HIS A 119 16.25 3.11 -2.56
N THR A 120 16.29 3.81 -3.67
CA THR A 120 16.91 5.12 -3.84
C THR A 120 15.89 6.19 -4.23
N LYS A 121 16.34 7.45 -4.28
CA LYS A 121 15.55 8.55 -4.83
C LYS A 121 15.36 8.47 -6.34
N GLU A 122 16.10 7.62 -7.04
CA GLU A 122 15.83 7.31 -8.45
C GLU A 122 14.67 6.33 -8.58
N ASP A 123 14.53 5.41 -7.62
CA ASP A 123 13.45 4.41 -7.59
C ASP A 123 12.12 5.02 -7.16
N ILE A 124 12.17 5.81 -6.07
CA ILE A 124 11.02 6.49 -5.49
C ILE A 124 11.44 7.95 -5.27
N PRO A 125 11.20 8.85 -6.22
CA PRO A 125 11.64 10.25 -6.12
C PRO A 125 11.03 10.99 -4.93
N THR A 126 9.73 10.78 -4.71
CA THR A 126 8.99 11.41 -3.62
C THR A 126 7.87 10.50 -3.13
N ILE A 127 7.47 10.73 -1.88
CA ILE A 127 6.26 10.19 -1.25
C ILE A 127 5.35 11.32 -0.75
N ASP A 128 5.74 12.57 -0.99
CA ASP A 128 4.96 13.76 -0.66
C ASP A 128 4.08 14.11 -1.87
N TRP A 129 2.80 14.34 -1.59
CA TRP A 129 1.80 14.67 -2.60
C TRP A 129 1.34 16.12 -2.42
N ASP A 130 1.16 16.81 -3.55
CA ASP A 130 0.80 18.24 -3.61
C ASP A 130 -0.70 18.47 -3.89
N GLY A 131 -1.46 17.42 -4.19
CA GLY A 131 -2.87 17.51 -4.54
C GLY A 131 -3.12 18.01 -5.96
N GLU A 132 -2.09 18.08 -6.81
CA GLU A 132 -2.15 18.59 -8.17
C GLU A 132 -1.52 17.64 -9.19
N ASN A 133 -0.45 16.94 -8.85
CA ASN A 133 0.26 16.05 -9.74
C ASN A 133 0.09 14.59 -9.30
N ASP A 134 0.17 13.67 -10.26
CA ASP A 134 0.09 12.25 -9.98
C ASP A 134 1.26 11.80 -9.09
N LEU A 135 0.94 11.09 -8.02
CA LEU A 135 1.89 10.38 -7.19
C LEU A 135 1.60 8.88 -7.23
N ASN A 136 2.53 8.12 -7.81
CA ASN A 136 2.60 6.66 -7.74
C ASN A 136 4.02 6.27 -7.33
N THR A 137 4.16 5.55 -6.21
CA THR A 137 5.47 5.21 -5.64
C THR A 137 6.03 3.90 -6.21
N MET A 138 5.27 3.21 -7.04
CA MET A 138 5.58 1.87 -7.56
C MET A 138 5.85 1.81 -9.06
N THR A 139 5.82 2.94 -9.77
CA THR A 139 5.97 3.02 -11.23
C THR A 139 7.18 2.23 -11.77
N LYS A 140 8.32 2.27 -11.08
CA LYS A 140 9.55 1.54 -11.49
C LYS A 140 9.34 0.03 -11.63
N TRP A 141 8.46 -0.55 -10.83
CA TRP A 141 8.24 -2.01 -10.75
C TRP A 141 6.96 -2.46 -11.44
N MET A 142 6.27 -1.56 -12.13
CA MET A 142 5.03 -1.88 -12.84
C MET A 142 5.31 -2.81 -14.03
N ILE A 143 4.66 -3.97 -14.03
CA ILE A 143 4.70 -4.94 -15.14
C ILE A 143 3.54 -4.67 -16.09
N GLU A 144 2.35 -4.44 -15.53
CA GLU A 144 1.11 -4.29 -16.28
C GLU A 144 0.20 -3.30 -15.55
N ASP A 145 -0.31 -2.33 -16.30
CA ASP A 145 -1.41 -1.46 -15.86
C ASP A 145 -2.74 -2.14 -16.21
N LYS A 146 -3.56 -2.44 -15.19
CA LYS A 146 -4.86 -3.12 -15.32
C LYS A 146 -6.03 -2.13 -15.33
N GLY A 147 -5.77 -0.84 -15.21
CA GLY A 147 -6.76 0.23 -15.25
C GLY A 147 -7.59 0.36 -13.98
N ILE A 148 -8.78 0.93 -14.16
CA ILE A 148 -9.62 1.45 -13.07
C ILE A 148 -10.58 0.38 -12.54
N LEU A 149 -10.72 0.34 -11.22
CA LEU A 149 -11.73 -0.47 -10.53
C LEU A 149 -12.68 0.41 -9.70
N SER A 150 -13.95 -0.01 -9.64
CA SER A 150 -14.97 0.65 -8.82
C SER A 150 -14.96 0.17 -7.35
N SER A 151 -14.57 -1.09 -7.13
CA SER A 151 -14.42 -1.75 -5.83
C SER A 151 -13.21 -2.69 -5.79
N LEU A 152 -12.74 -3.03 -4.58
CA LEU A 152 -11.75 -4.08 -4.33
C LEU A 152 -12.37 -5.35 -3.74
N ASP A 153 -13.70 -5.42 -3.61
CA ASP A 153 -14.37 -6.53 -2.92
C ASP A 153 -14.04 -7.89 -3.53
N ASP A 154 -14.02 -8.01 -4.86
CA ASP A 154 -13.68 -9.26 -5.54
C ASP A 154 -12.23 -9.68 -5.24
N LEU A 155 -11.28 -8.73 -5.27
CA LEU A 155 -9.88 -8.98 -4.90
C LEU A 155 -9.74 -9.42 -3.45
N PHE A 156 -10.59 -8.91 -2.55
CA PHE A 156 -10.55 -9.26 -1.14
C PHE A 156 -11.10 -10.67 -0.92
N VAL A 157 -12.15 -11.05 -1.64
CA VAL A 157 -12.72 -12.40 -1.64
C VAL A 157 -11.69 -13.40 -2.15
N ASP A 158 -11.01 -13.11 -3.25
CA ASP A 158 -10.03 -14.03 -3.83
C ASP A 158 -8.77 -14.15 -2.93
N ALA A 159 -8.28 -13.04 -2.37
CA ALA A 159 -7.19 -13.07 -1.40
C ALA A 159 -7.52 -13.91 -0.14
N GLN A 160 -8.78 -13.91 0.31
CA GLN A 160 -9.22 -14.74 1.43
C GLN A 160 -9.22 -16.23 1.07
N LYS A 161 -9.69 -16.61 -0.12
CA LYS A 161 -9.64 -18.00 -0.58
C LYS A 161 -8.21 -18.51 -0.72
N ASP A 162 -7.35 -17.73 -1.36
CA ASP A 162 -5.94 -18.08 -1.55
C ASP A 162 -5.25 -18.34 -0.22
N LEU A 163 -5.53 -17.52 0.80
CA LEU A 163 -5.02 -17.67 2.16
C LEU A 163 -5.51 -18.97 2.82
N GLU A 164 -6.78 -19.33 2.64
CA GLU A 164 -7.37 -20.56 3.18
C GLU A 164 -6.84 -21.84 2.51
N GLU A 165 -6.40 -21.75 1.25
CA GLU A 165 -5.85 -22.87 0.48
C GLU A 165 -4.35 -23.13 0.71
N LEU A 166 -3.66 -22.24 1.43
CA LEU A 166 -2.23 -22.42 1.71
C LEU A 166 -1.96 -23.68 2.56
N PRO A 167 -1.02 -24.55 2.15
CA PRO A 167 -0.66 -25.75 2.90
C PRO A 167 0.27 -25.44 4.09
N ILE A 168 -0.03 -24.39 4.84
CA ILE A 168 0.76 -23.89 5.98
C ILE A 168 -0.19 -23.65 7.16
N GLU A 169 0.19 -24.13 8.34
CA GLU A 169 -0.60 -23.89 9.56
C GLU A 169 -0.69 -22.40 9.88
N LYS A 170 -1.87 -21.93 10.32
CA LYS A 170 -2.13 -20.52 10.58
C LYS A 170 -1.11 -19.88 11.52
N ASP A 171 -0.74 -20.57 12.60
CA ASP A 171 0.24 -20.10 13.58
C ASP A 171 1.65 -19.94 12.96
N GLN A 172 2.01 -20.81 12.03
CA GLN A 172 3.29 -20.71 11.32
C GLN A 172 3.29 -19.48 10.41
N LEU A 173 2.22 -19.30 9.62
CA LEU A 173 2.06 -18.14 8.76
C LEU A 173 2.09 -16.83 9.57
N GLU A 174 1.38 -16.77 10.70
CA GLU A 174 1.38 -15.62 11.59
C GLU A 174 2.79 -15.33 12.13
N MET A 175 3.54 -16.36 12.50
CA MET A 175 4.94 -16.20 12.94
C MET A 175 5.82 -15.62 11.83
N PHE A 176 5.69 -16.09 10.58
CA PHE A 176 6.41 -15.56 9.42
C PHE A 176 6.07 -14.09 9.15
N VAL A 177 4.78 -13.75 9.15
CA VAL A 177 4.29 -12.37 8.99
C VAL A 177 4.85 -11.46 10.09
N ASN A 178 4.78 -11.90 11.35
CA ASN A 178 5.28 -11.13 12.49
C ASN A 178 6.80 -10.89 12.43
N GLN A 179 7.58 -11.89 12.01
CA GLN A 179 9.02 -11.72 11.79
C GLN A 179 9.30 -10.68 10.68
N SER A 180 8.52 -10.73 9.60
CA SER A 180 8.63 -9.78 8.50
C SER A 180 8.28 -8.36 8.93
N ASN A 181 7.18 -8.18 9.66
CA ASN A 181 6.76 -6.88 10.18
C ASN A 181 7.78 -6.31 11.17
N LYS A 182 8.39 -7.14 12.02
CA LYS A 182 9.48 -6.72 12.92
C LYS A 182 10.70 -6.22 12.15
N HIS A 183 11.05 -6.87 11.03
CA HIS A 183 12.12 -6.41 10.14
C HIS A 183 11.77 -5.04 9.55
N THR A 184 10.57 -4.87 9.01
CA THR A 184 10.09 -3.58 8.46
C THR A 184 10.09 -2.47 9.53
N ASP A 185 9.66 -2.76 10.75
CA ASP A 185 9.70 -1.81 11.88
C ASP A 185 11.12 -1.43 12.30
N ASN A 186 12.08 -2.35 12.19
CA ASN A 186 13.46 -2.02 12.46
C ASN A 186 14.04 -1.05 11.42
N ILE A 187 13.52 -1.05 10.19
CA ILE A 187 13.90 -0.07 9.17
C ILE A 187 13.37 1.33 9.55
N ARG A 188 12.12 1.43 10.05
CA ARG A 188 11.52 2.70 10.49
C ARG A 188 12.31 3.42 11.59
N LYS A 189 13.05 2.69 12.41
CA LYS A 189 13.75 3.20 13.60
C LYS A 189 15.17 3.73 13.31
N LEU A 190 15.63 3.70 12.06
CA LEU A 190 16.97 4.11 11.65
C LEU A 190 17.06 5.61 11.41
#